data_AF-A0AAN8TDZ0-F1
#
_entry.id   AF-A0AAN8TDZ0-F1
#
_cell.length_a   1.000
_cell.length_b   1.000
_cell.length_c   1.000
_cell.angle_alpha   90.00
_cell.angle_beta   90.00
_cell.angle_gamma   90.00
#
_symmetry.space_group_name_H-M   'P 1'
#
loop_
_entity.id
_entity.type
_entity.pdbx_description
1 polymer ?
#
loop_
_entity_poly.entity_id
_entity_poly.type
_entity_poly.pdbx_seq_one_letter_code
_entity_poly.pdbx_strand_id
1 'polypeptide(L)' 'MNKYCVNDFKFQTEEVSRNKKTNNSGVYIQGDADSTSQTIEYYGVIQEIIEVRY' A
#
# COMPACT_ATOMS: atom_id res chain seq x y z
N MET A 1 12.29 9.82 -10.72
CA MET A 1 11.00 9.57 -10.05
C MET A 1 11.14 8.25 -9.29
N ASN A 2 11.28 8.32 -7.97
CA ASN A 2 11.70 7.20 -7.14
C ASN A 2 10.57 6.18 -7.04
N LYS A 3 10.75 5.02 -7.68
CA LYS A 3 9.88 3.86 -7.53
C LYS A 3 10.45 3.04 -6.39
N TYR A 4 9.72 2.93 -5.29
CA TYR A 4 10.13 2.10 -4.16
C TYR A 4 9.70 0.66 -4.43
N CYS A 5 10.60 -0.30 -4.21
CA CYS A 5 10.36 -1.71 -4.49
C CYS A 5 10.80 -2.56 -3.30
N VAL A 6 9.89 -3.37 -2.75
CA VAL A 6 10.15 -4.28 -1.62
C VAL A 6 9.58 -5.64 -2.01
N ASN A 7 10.37 -6.72 -1.95
CA ASN A 7 9.91 -8.06 -2.38
C ASN A 7 9.25 -8.07 -3.77
N ASP A 8 9.83 -7.37 -4.75
CA ASP A 8 9.27 -7.18 -6.10
C ASP A 8 7.93 -6.41 -6.18
N PHE A 9 7.38 -5.95 -5.05
CA PHE A 9 6.22 -5.06 -5.01
C PHE A 9 6.65 -3.62 -5.13
N LYS A 10 6.07 -2.92 -6.12
CA LYS A 10 6.33 -1.50 -6.38
C LYS A 10 5.31 -0.63 -5.68
N PHE A 11 5.76 0.30 -4.85
CA PHE A 11 4.92 1.27 -4.12
C PHE A 11 5.09 2.66 -4.71
N GLN A 12 3.98 3.40 -4.80
CA GLN A 12 3.93 4.77 -5.30
C GLN A 12 2.88 5.56 -4.54
N THR A 13 3.07 6.87 -4.39
CA THR A 13 1.99 7.74 -3.89
C THR A 13 0.89 7.89 -4.95
N GLU A 14 -0.31 8.26 -4.51
CA GLU A 14 -1.45 8.50 -5.39
C GLU A 14 -1.11 9.48 -6.51
N GLU A 15 -0.49 10.61 -6.15
CA GLU A 15 -0.09 11.66 -7.08
C GLU A 15 0.80 11.13 -8.21
N VAL A 16 1.78 10.28 -7.86
CA VAL A 16 2.71 9.66 -8.80
C VAL A 16 2.02 8.63 -9.71
N SER A 17 0.93 8.04 -9.23
CA SER A 17 0.18 6.99 -9.92
C SER A 17 -0.94 7.51 -10.83
N ARG A 18 -1.42 8.74 -10.61
CA ARG A 18 -2.61 9.33 -11.26
C ARG A 18 -2.59 9.26 -12.80
N ASN A 19 -1.41 9.38 -13.40
CA ASN A 19 -1.24 9.41 -14.86
C ASN A 19 -0.66 8.09 -15.42
N LYS A 20 -0.63 7.01 -14.63
CA LYS A 20 -0.05 5.73 -15.04
C LYS A 20 -1.14 4.71 -15.33
N LYS A 21 -0.82 3.75 -16.21
CA LYS A 21 -1.70 2.63 -16.54
C LYS A 21 -2.03 1.76 -15.33
N THR A 22 -1.10 1.61 -14.39
CA THR A 22 -1.30 0.85 -13.14
C THR A 22 -1.18 1.79 -11.94
N ASN A 23 -2.17 1.72 -11.06
CA ASN A 23 -2.18 2.45 -9.80
C ASN A 23 -1.66 1.54 -8.68
N ASN A 24 -0.42 1.79 -8.26
CA ASN A 24 0.24 1.06 -7.18
C ASN A 24 0.29 1.88 -5.87
N SER A 25 -0.71 2.71 -5.65
CA SER A 25 -0.87 3.48 -4.40
C SER A 25 -1.88 2.85 -3.45
N GLY A 26 -2.65 1.85 -3.88
CA GLY A 26 -3.58 1.13 -3.01
C GLY A 26 -2.86 0.26 -1.98
N VAL A 27 -3.38 0.25 -0.76
CA VAL A 27 -2.94 -0.64 0.32
C VAL A 27 -4.12 -1.44 0.87
N TYR A 28 -3.84 -2.69 1.21
CA TYR A 28 -4.74 -3.62 1.89
C TYR A 28 -4.08 -4.02 3.21
N ILE A 29 -4.79 -3.83 4.31
CA ILE A 29 -4.32 -4.22 5.64
C ILE A 29 -5.36 -5.17 6.20
N GLN A 30 -4.88 -6.34 6.58
CA GLN A 30 -5.66 -7.35 7.25
C GLN A 30 -5.34 -7.31 8.74
N GLY A 31 -6.33 -6.93 9.55
CA GLY A 31 -6.25 -6.98 11.01
C GLY A 31 -6.90 -8.26 11.55
N ASP A 32 -6.25 -8.89 12.53
CA ASP A 32 -6.87 -9.96 13.31
C ASP A 32 -7.77 -9.34 14.39
N ALA A 33 -9.02 -9.81 14.48
CA ALA A 33 -9.89 -9.51 15.61
C ALA A 33 -9.71 -10.59 16.68
N ASP A 34 -9.23 -10.21 17.86
CA ASP A 34 -8.76 -11.09 18.95
C ASP A 34 -9.76 -12.15 19.49
N SER A 35 -10.98 -12.25 18.95
CA SER A 35 -12.03 -13.10 19.57
C SER A 35 -13.10 -13.66 18.64
N THR A 36 -13.18 -13.21 17.39
CA THR A 36 -14.03 -13.81 16.38
C THR A 36 -13.11 -14.15 15.23
N SER A 37 -13.24 -15.31 14.60
CA SER A 37 -12.48 -15.69 13.40
C SER A 37 -12.81 -14.81 12.17
N GLN A 38 -13.24 -13.57 12.41
CA GLN A 38 -13.53 -12.54 11.46
C GLN A 38 -12.30 -11.66 11.32
N THR A 39 -11.83 -11.61 10.10
CA THR A 39 -10.81 -10.70 9.65
C THR A 39 -11.40 -9.30 9.52
N ILE A 40 -10.70 -8.27 10.01
CA ILE A 40 -11.06 -6.88 9.71
C ILE A 40 -10.18 -6.41 8.55
N GLU A 41 -10.83 -6.05 7.44
CA GLU A 41 -10.16 -5.57 6.24
C GLU A 41 -10.18 -4.05 6.19
N TYR A 42 -9.01 -3.44 5.97
CA TYR A 42 -8.85 -2.01 5.74
C TYR A 42 -8.25 -1.76 4.37
N TYR A 43 -8.85 -0.81 3.65
CA TYR A 43 -8.39 -0.37 2.34
C TYR A 43 -7.98 1.10 2.42
N GLY A 44 -6.85 1.43 1.81
CA GLY A 44 -6.31 2.78 1.85
C GLY A 44 -5.51 3.15 0.61
N VAL A 45 -5.00 4.38 0.60
CA VAL A 45 -4.18 4.93 -0.49
C VAL A 45 -2.95 5.61 0.10
N ILE A 46 -1.78 5.34 -0.46
CA ILE A 46 -0.50 5.93 -0.06
C ILE A 46 -0.48 7.39 -0.50
N GLN A 47 -0.48 8.29 0.47
CA GLN A 47 -0.33 9.73 0.24
C GLN A 47 1.15 10.16 0.30
N GLU A 48 1.91 9.58 1.23
CA GLU A 48 3.32 9.93 1.48
C GLU A 48 4.13 8.66 1.81
N ILE A 49 5.40 8.63 1.38
CA ILE A 49 6.37 7.57 1.73
C ILE A 49 7.56 8.26 2.40
N ILE A 50 7.69 8.07 3.72
CA ILE A 50 8.75 8.70 4.52
C ILE A 50 10.03 7.85 4.48
N GLU A 51 9.91 6.54 4.65
CA GLU A 51 11.05 5.62 4.70
C GLU A 51 10.66 4.22 4.19
N VAL A 52 11.61 3.51 3.59
CA VAL A 52 11.48 2.10 3.20
C VAL A 52 12.65 1.31 3.78
N ARG A 53 12.35 0.29 4.59
CA ARG A 53 13.33 -0.65 5.15
C ARG A 53 13.01 -2.06 4.65
N TYR A 54 14.03 -2.81 4.29
CA TYR A 54 13.94 -4.20 3.85
C TYR A 54 15.03 -5.02 4.51
#